data_AF-A0A671X8U8-F1
#
_entry.id   AF-A0A671X8U8-F1
#
_cell.length_a   1.000
_cell.length_b   1.000
_cell.length_c   1.000
_cell.angle_alpha   90.00
_cell.angle_beta   90.00
_cell.angle_gamma   90.00
#
_symmetry.space_group_name_H-M   'P 1'
#
loop_
_entity.id
_entity.type
_entity.pdbx_description
1 polymer ?
#
loop_
_entity_poly.entity_id
_entity_poly.type
_entity_poly.pdbx_seq_one_letter_code
_entity_poly.pdbx_strand_id
1 'polypeptide(L)'
;MIPVLICALISLSVAENNDLDTLFPELEHSRTIYVTENGPRLSVVADQLKVVTRRGGNVTLPCTIQRDQSMAPNRKMRIKWTKLTSDYLKEVDVFVAMDYHKRSYGTFHGRVHLQGSSPMDASLVITEITLEDYGRYKCEVIDGLEDGTVVVSLDLEGTKGGITRVKIKGAFSVIGL
;
A
#
# COMPACT_ATOMS: atom_id res chain seq x y z
N MET A 1 40.70 11.73 -58.36
CA MET A 1 40.63 12.57 -57.14
C MET A 1 39.24 12.56 -56.47
N ILE A 2 38.45 11.50 -56.66
CA ILE A 2 37.17 11.27 -56.00
C ILE A 2 37.21 10.10 -54.96
N PRO A 3 38.22 9.19 -54.91
CA PRO A 3 38.16 8.08 -53.95
C PRO A 3 38.62 8.44 -52.53
N VAL A 4 39.26 9.61 -52.34
CA VAL A 4 39.85 9.98 -51.04
C VAL A 4 38.82 10.66 -50.11
N LEU A 5 37.79 11.30 -50.65
CA LEU A 5 36.72 11.91 -49.83
C LEU A 5 35.77 10.89 -49.20
N ILE A 6 35.63 9.69 -49.78
CA ILE A 6 34.72 8.66 -49.26
C ILE A 6 35.33 7.97 -48.03
N CYS A 7 36.65 7.75 -47.99
CA CYS A 7 37.31 7.18 -46.80
C CYS A 7 37.31 8.14 -45.59
N ALA A 8 37.29 9.45 -45.80
CA ALA A 8 37.23 10.44 -44.71
C ALA A 8 35.86 10.48 -44.02
N LEU A 9 34.77 10.16 -44.72
CA LEU A 9 33.42 10.13 -44.14
C LEU A 9 33.11 8.81 -43.41
N ILE A 10 33.77 7.71 -43.79
CA ILE A 10 33.68 6.42 -43.06
C ILE A 10 34.52 6.45 -41.77
N SER A 11 35.46 7.40 -41.66
CA SER A 11 36.26 7.62 -40.44
C SER A 11 35.53 8.46 -39.38
N LEU A 12 34.37 9.06 -39.70
CA LEU A 12 33.56 9.86 -38.78
C LEU A 12 32.35 9.10 -38.20
N SER A 13 32.14 7.84 -38.60
CA SER A 13 30.99 7.03 -38.14
C SER A 13 31.36 5.85 -37.24
N VAL A 14 32.55 5.84 -36.63
CA VAL A 14 32.84 4.93 -35.49
C VAL A 14 33.51 5.74 -34.38
N ALA A 15 32.76 6.73 -33.90
CA ALA A 15 32.89 7.23 -32.53
C ALA A 15 31.52 7.04 -31.86
N GLU A 16 31.04 5.81 -31.86
CA GLU A 16 29.93 5.41 -30.99
C GLU A 16 30.51 4.95 -29.66
N ASN A 17 30.25 5.79 -28.67
CA ASN A 17 30.51 5.63 -27.25
C ASN A 17 30.14 4.22 -26.78
N ASN A 18 31.13 3.38 -26.49
CA ASN A 18 30.95 2.13 -25.74
C ASN A 18 31.94 2.00 -24.57
N ASP A 19 32.65 3.09 -24.21
CA ASP A 19 33.64 3.08 -23.12
C ASP A 19 33.10 3.45 -21.73
N LEU A 20 31.82 3.86 -21.61
CA LEU A 20 31.26 4.25 -20.30
C LEU A 20 30.61 3.09 -19.53
N ASP A 21 30.15 2.04 -20.22
CA ASP A 21 29.55 0.84 -19.58
C ASP A 21 30.61 -0.13 -19.02
N THR A 22 31.83 -0.11 -19.55
CA THR A 22 32.90 -1.03 -19.13
C THR A 22 33.62 -0.57 -17.86
N LEU A 23 33.45 0.68 -17.44
CA LEU A 23 34.16 1.28 -16.29
C LEU A 23 33.38 1.20 -14.96
N PHE A 24 32.10 0.79 -14.96
CA PHE A 24 31.27 0.73 -13.74
C PHE A 24 30.36 -0.51 -13.62
N PRO A 25 30.87 -1.76 -13.69
CA PRO A 25 30.03 -2.96 -13.52
C PRO A 25 29.53 -3.19 -12.07
N GLU A 26 29.79 -2.28 -11.13
CA GLU A 26 29.61 -2.53 -9.68
C GLU A 26 28.48 -1.71 -9.01
N LEU A 27 27.74 -0.88 -9.76
CA LEU A 27 26.64 -0.08 -9.21
C LEU A 27 25.24 -0.70 -9.39
N GLU A 28 25.09 -1.76 -10.17
CA GLU A 28 23.76 -2.38 -10.40
C GLU A 28 23.29 -3.27 -9.23
N HIS A 29 24.15 -3.67 -8.29
CA HIS A 29 23.76 -4.63 -7.23
C HIS A 29 24.25 -4.32 -5.81
N SER A 30 24.87 -3.17 -5.56
CA SER A 30 25.18 -2.77 -4.18
C SER A 30 23.93 -2.24 -3.47
N ARG A 31 23.05 -3.14 -3.03
CA ARG A 31 22.17 -2.83 -1.88
C ARG A 31 23.04 -2.92 -0.63
N THR A 32 23.69 -1.82 -0.28
CA THR A 32 24.30 -1.70 1.05
C THR A 32 23.19 -1.78 2.09
N ILE A 33 23.11 -2.89 2.82
CA ILE A 33 22.18 -3.07 3.94
C ILE A 33 22.88 -2.51 5.18
N TYR A 34 22.38 -1.41 5.71
CA TYR A 34 22.82 -0.88 7.00
C TYR A 34 22.09 -1.66 8.09
N VAL A 35 22.77 -2.63 8.72
CA VAL A 35 22.25 -3.29 9.93
C VAL A 35 22.50 -2.35 11.10
N THR A 36 21.45 -1.73 11.61
CA THR A 36 21.51 -0.96 12.86
C THR A 36 21.58 -1.92 14.05
N GLU A 37 22.61 -1.78 14.87
CA GLU A 37 22.84 -2.58 16.09
C GLU A 37 21.75 -2.36 17.16
N ASN A 38 21.03 -1.24 17.05
CA ASN A 38 19.88 -0.91 17.86
C ASN A 38 18.62 -1.24 17.04
N GLY A 39 17.62 -1.89 17.65
CA GLY A 39 16.40 -2.35 16.98
C GLY A 39 15.63 -1.28 16.19
N PRO A 40 14.50 -1.64 15.54
CA PRO A 40 13.82 -0.75 14.60
C PRO A 40 13.39 0.56 15.30
N ARG A 41 13.82 1.70 14.74
CA ARG A 41 13.52 3.04 15.28
C ARG A 41 12.12 3.53 14.89
N LEU A 42 11.54 2.89 13.89
CA LEU A 42 10.18 3.07 13.43
C LEU A 42 9.46 1.72 13.48
N SER A 43 8.28 1.68 14.10
CA SER A 43 7.38 0.55 14.02
C SER A 43 5.95 1.02 13.79
N VAL A 44 5.13 0.13 13.26
CA VAL A 44 3.74 0.40 12.94
C VAL A 44 2.89 -0.69 13.56
N VAL A 45 1.84 -0.30 14.27
CA VAL A 45 0.97 -1.21 14.99
C VAL A 45 -0.49 -0.99 14.61
N ALA A 46 -1.27 -2.05 14.66
CA ALA A 46 -2.72 -1.98 14.57
C ALA A 46 -3.29 -2.52 15.88
N ASP A 47 -4.21 -1.78 16.50
CA ASP A 47 -4.97 -2.23 17.67
C ASP A 47 -5.85 -3.43 17.34
N GLN A 48 -6.35 -3.49 16.10
CA GLN A 48 -7.16 -4.59 15.58
C GLN A 48 -6.69 -5.05 14.19
N LEU A 49 -6.21 -6.30 14.10
CA LEU A 49 -5.72 -6.89 12.84
C LEU A 49 -6.84 -7.36 11.89
N LYS A 50 -8.08 -7.40 12.36
CA LYS A 50 -9.24 -7.84 11.60
C LYS A 50 -10.44 -6.95 11.90
N VAL A 51 -10.87 -6.15 10.93
CA VAL A 51 -12.03 -5.27 11.04
C VAL A 51 -13.18 -5.86 10.24
N VAL A 52 -14.39 -5.77 10.78
CA VAL A 52 -15.60 -6.28 10.13
C VAL A 52 -16.54 -5.11 9.87
N THR A 53 -17.10 -5.04 8.68
CA THR A 53 -18.13 -4.05 8.32
C THR A 53 -19.18 -4.68 7.40
N ARG A 54 -20.22 -3.93 7.06
CA ARG A 54 -21.25 -4.36 6.10
C ARG A 54 -21.08 -3.65 4.77
N ARG A 55 -21.62 -4.23 3.70
CA ARG A 55 -21.72 -3.56 2.40
C ARG A 55 -22.45 -2.22 2.54
N GLY A 56 -21.92 -1.19 1.88
CA GLY A 56 -22.38 0.20 1.95
C GLY A 56 -21.98 0.94 3.23
N GLY A 57 -21.37 0.26 4.21
CA GLY A 57 -20.86 0.88 5.42
C GLY A 57 -19.53 1.60 5.20
N ASN A 58 -19.06 2.27 6.24
CA ASN A 58 -17.71 2.82 6.29
C ASN A 58 -16.85 1.95 7.22
N VAL A 59 -15.55 1.98 7.02
CA VAL A 59 -14.60 1.27 7.87
C VAL A 59 -13.32 2.06 8.02
N THR A 60 -12.69 1.91 9.18
CA THR A 60 -11.36 2.43 9.45
C THR A 60 -10.42 1.24 9.63
N LEU A 61 -9.37 1.20 8.81
CA LEU A 61 -8.27 0.24 8.93
C LEU A 61 -7.21 0.86 9.85
N PRO A 62 -7.02 0.32 11.07
CA PRO A 62 -6.12 0.93 12.04
C PRO A 62 -4.66 0.81 11.63
N CYS A 63 -3.91 1.90 11.79
CA CYS A 63 -2.47 1.95 11.62
C CYS A 63 -1.89 3.10 12.44
N THR A 64 -1.20 2.77 13.53
CA THR A 64 -0.57 3.73 14.45
C THR A 64 0.94 3.65 14.33
N ILE A 65 1.58 4.81 14.21
CA ILE A 65 3.02 4.96 14.09
C ILE A 65 3.64 5.04 15.49
N GLN A 66 4.65 4.21 15.74
CA GLN A 66 5.51 4.30 16.90
C GLN A 66 6.91 4.69 16.44
N ARG A 67 7.37 5.86 16.87
CA ARG A 67 8.63 6.45 16.42
C ARG A 67 9.51 6.75 17.62
N ASP A 68 10.78 6.34 17.54
CA ASP A 68 11.77 6.71 18.54
C ASP A 68 12.02 8.24 18.53
N GLN A 69 12.09 8.83 19.71
CA GLN A 69 12.38 10.25 19.92
C GLN A 69 13.80 10.64 19.51
N SER A 70 14.72 9.67 19.42
CA SER A 70 16.09 9.89 18.92
C SER A 70 16.15 10.20 17.42
N MET A 71 15.07 9.90 16.68
CA MET A 71 14.99 10.18 15.25
C MET A 71 14.88 11.68 14.97
N ALA A 72 15.46 12.13 13.87
CA ALA A 72 15.44 13.54 13.53
C ALA A 72 14.00 14.09 13.43
N PRO A 73 13.69 15.19 14.14
CA PRO A 73 12.36 15.78 14.10
C PRO A 73 12.04 16.31 12.68
N ASN A 74 10.75 16.44 12.37
CA ASN A 74 10.25 17.06 11.12
C ASN A 74 10.63 16.35 9.80
N ARG A 75 11.06 15.08 9.82
CA ARG A 75 11.15 14.29 8.58
C ARG A 75 9.75 14.00 8.04
N LYS A 76 9.59 14.12 6.71
CA LYS A 76 8.33 13.85 6.03
C LYS A 76 8.16 12.34 5.89
N MET A 77 7.19 11.79 6.63
CA MET A 77 6.81 10.39 6.51
C MET A 77 5.95 10.18 5.26
N ARG A 78 6.19 9.07 4.56
CA ARG A 78 5.32 8.59 3.49
C ARG A 78 4.46 7.47 4.04
N ILE A 79 3.14 7.61 3.93
CA ILE A 79 2.17 6.57 4.27
C ILE A 79 1.67 5.97 2.96
N LYS A 80 1.81 4.66 2.82
CA LYS A 80 1.32 3.88 1.68
C LYS A 80 0.37 2.81 2.18
N TRP A 81 -0.82 2.79 1.62
CA TRP A 81 -1.77 1.71 1.76
C TRP A 81 -1.87 0.94 0.45
N THR A 82 -1.70 -0.38 0.53
CA THR A 82 -1.91 -1.30 -0.58
C THR A 82 -2.89 -2.39 -0.19
N LYS A 83 -3.60 -2.93 -1.17
CA LYS A 83 -4.40 -4.14 -1.03
C LYS A 83 -3.59 -5.32 -1.54
N LEU A 84 -3.45 -6.35 -0.71
CA LEU A 84 -2.79 -7.59 -1.08
C LEU A 84 -3.73 -8.40 -1.98
N THR A 85 -3.19 -8.94 -3.08
CA THR A 85 -3.91 -9.93 -3.88
C THR A 85 -4.14 -11.21 -3.08
N SER A 86 -5.13 -12.02 -3.49
CA SER A 86 -5.50 -13.24 -2.78
C SER A 86 -4.36 -14.27 -2.68
N ASP A 87 -3.41 -14.22 -3.61
CA ASP A 87 -2.19 -15.04 -3.64
C ASP A 87 -1.02 -14.41 -2.86
N TYR A 88 -1.18 -13.19 -2.33
CA TYR A 88 -0.15 -12.41 -1.63
C TYR A 88 1.10 -12.07 -2.46
N LEU A 89 1.06 -12.27 -3.77
CA LEU A 89 2.20 -12.04 -4.65
C LEU A 89 2.27 -10.61 -5.16
N LYS A 90 1.16 -9.88 -5.10
CA LYS A 90 1.05 -8.52 -5.63
C LYS A 90 0.37 -7.59 -4.65
N GLU A 91 0.75 -6.33 -4.76
CA GLU A 91 0.18 -5.23 -4.01
C GLU A 91 -0.45 -4.23 -4.97
N VAL A 92 -1.74 -3.99 -4.79
CA VAL A 92 -2.47 -2.98 -5.57
C VAL A 92 -2.50 -1.70 -4.76
N ASP A 93 -2.02 -0.60 -5.32
CA ASP A 93 -2.04 0.70 -4.63
C ASP A 93 -3.48 1.12 -4.32
N VAL A 94 -3.73 1.54 -3.08
CA VAL A 94 -5.02 2.03 -2.59
C VAL A 94 -4.93 3.53 -2.35
N PHE A 95 -3.95 3.93 -1.54
CA PHE A 95 -3.78 5.32 -1.12
C PHE A 95 -2.31 5.61 -0.77
N VAL A 96 -1.83 6.80 -1.14
CA VAL A 96 -0.51 7.30 -0.77
C VAL A 96 -0.66 8.72 -0.23
N ALA A 97 -0.03 8.98 0.91
CA ALA A 97 0.14 10.33 1.43
C ALA A 97 1.61 10.61 1.76
N MET A 98 2.03 11.82 1.44
CA MET A 98 3.30 12.40 1.88
C MET A 98 3.04 13.89 2.12
N ASP A 99 3.02 14.28 3.39
CA ASP A 99 2.72 15.65 3.78
C ASP A 99 1.34 16.10 3.24
N TYR A 100 1.27 17.19 2.49
CA TYR A 100 0.05 17.68 1.84
C TYR A 100 -0.32 16.93 0.55
N HIS A 101 0.58 16.12 -0.02
CA HIS A 101 0.30 15.36 -1.24
C HIS A 101 -0.42 14.07 -0.89
N LYS A 102 -1.63 13.89 -1.44
CA LYS A 102 -2.46 12.72 -1.22
C LYS A 102 -2.97 12.21 -2.57
N ARG A 103 -2.93 10.89 -2.76
CA ARG A 103 -3.41 10.24 -3.98
C ARG A 103 -4.09 8.92 -3.67
N SER A 104 -5.33 8.77 -4.14
CA SER A 104 -6.08 7.52 -4.17
C SER A 104 -6.01 6.89 -5.56
N TYR A 105 -6.12 5.57 -5.64
CA TYR A 105 -5.90 4.80 -6.86
C TYR A 105 -7.07 3.88 -7.21
N GLY A 106 -7.24 3.57 -8.50
CA GLY A 106 -8.22 2.60 -8.98
C GLY A 106 -9.65 2.89 -8.50
N THR A 107 -10.35 1.83 -8.10
CA THR A 107 -11.72 1.90 -7.59
C THR A 107 -11.83 2.65 -6.25
N PHE A 108 -10.72 2.87 -5.54
CA PHE A 108 -10.68 3.61 -4.27
C PHE A 108 -10.74 5.14 -4.43
N HIS A 109 -10.74 5.65 -5.66
CA HIS A 109 -10.77 7.09 -5.91
C HIS A 109 -12.02 7.75 -5.30
N GLY A 110 -11.82 8.84 -4.56
CA GLY A 110 -12.91 9.63 -3.94
C GLY A 110 -13.54 9.03 -2.69
N ARG A 111 -13.18 7.81 -2.29
CA ARG A 111 -13.79 7.08 -1.16
C ARG A 111 -12.81 6.75 -0.03
N VAL A 112 -11.52 7.06 -0.17
CA VAL A 112 -10.49 6.80 0.83
C VAL A 112 -9.76 8.06 1.29
N HIS A 113 -9.42 8.12 2.57
CA HIS A 113 -8.64 9.19 3.19
C HIS A 113 -8.00 8.71 4.50
N LEU A 114 -6.96 9.42 4.98
CA LEU A 114 -6.43 9.18 6.32
C LEU A 114 -7.40 9.72 7.37
N GLN A 115 -7.56 9.00 8.46
CA GLN A 115 -8.36 9.44 9.62
C GLN A 115 -7.79 10.73 10.22
N GLY A 116 -6.46 10.80 10.39
CA GLY A 116 -5.76 12.02 10.78
C GLY A 116 -6.05 12.51 12.19
N SER A 117 -6.33 11.61 13.14
CA SER A 117 -6.60 11.97 14.54
C SER A 117 -5.36 12.54 15.26
N SER A 118 -4.16 12.19 14.76
CA SER A 118 -2.87 12.70 15.23
C SER A 118 -1.81 12.60 14.12
N PRO A 119 -0.65 13.26 14.25
CA PRO A 119 0.47 13.06 13.31
C PRO A 119 0.98 11.62 13.24
N MET A 120 0.75 10.82 14.29
CA MET A 120 1.14 9.41 14.36
C MET A 120 0.00 8.45 13.94
N ASP A 121 -1.14 9.00 13.48
CA ASP A 121 -2.28 8.22 13.01
C ASP A 121 -2.24 8.08 11.48
N ALA A 122 -1.90 6.89 11.02
CA ALA A 122 -1.85 6.49 9.61
C ALA A 122 -3.07 5.65 9.21
N SER A 123 -4.11 5.59 10.04
CA SER A 123 -5.31 4.78 9.80
C SER A 123 -6.05 5.23 8.54
N LEU A 124 -6.50 4.27 7.72
CA LEU A 124 -7.20 4.54 6.47
C LEU A 124 -8.70 4.38 6.65
N VAL A 125 -9.45 5.43 6.33
CA VAL A 125 -10.91 5.36 6.23
C VAL A 125 -11.28 4.99 4.79
N ILE A 126 -12.14 3.98 4.64
CA ILE A 126 -12.77 3.61 3.38
C ILE A 126 -14.29 3.77 3.57
N THR A 127 -14.90 4.59 2.73
CA THR A 127 -16.36 4.86 2.74
C THR A 127 -17.08 3.98 1.74
N GLU A 128 -18.39 3.76 1.89
CA GLU A 128 -19.24 3.05 0.92
C GLU A 128 -18.73 1.65 0.50
N ILE A 129 -18.43 0.78 1.46
CA ILE A 129 -17.79 -0.52 1.23
C ILE A 129 -18.52 -1.42 0.21
N THR A 130 -17.77 -1.95 -0.73
CA THR A 130 -18.23 -2.89 -1.76
C THR A 130 -17.73 -4.31 -1.46
N LEU A 131 -18.26 -5.31 -2.17
CA LEU A 131 -17.77 -6.69 -2.05
C LEU A 131 -16.32 -6.83 -2.51
N GLU A 132 -15.90 -6.01 -3.48
CA GLU A 132 -14.54 -5.99 -3.99
C GLU A 132 -13.54 -5.41 -3.00
N ASP A 133 -13.99 -4.71 -1.96
CA ASP A 133 -13.11 -4.18 -0.92
C ASP A 133 -12.71 -5.25 0.11
N TYR A 134 -13.39 -6.40 0.15
CA TYR A 134 -12.97 -7.53 0.99
C TYR A 134 -11.52 -7.92 0.72
N GLY A 135 -10.72 -8.11 1.77
CA GLY A 135 -9.34 -8.59 1.63
C GLY A 135 -8.40 -8.03 2.69
N ARG A 136 -7.09 -8.18 2.44
CA ARG A 136 -6.03 -7.76 3.36
C ARG A 136 -5.33 -6.52 2.82
N TYR A 137 -5.08 -5.58 3.71
CA TYR A 137 -4.53 -4.28 3.41
C TYR A 137 -3.24 -4.08 4.19
N LYS A 138 -2.18 -3.66 3.52
CA LYS A 138 -0.89 -3.35 4.14
C LYS A 138 -0.77 -1.85 4.30
N CYS A 139 -0.53 -1.41 5.53
CA CYS A 139 -0.04 -0.07 5.83
C CYS A 139 1.48 -0.14 5.85
N GLU A 140 2.14 0.73 5.10
CA GLU A 140 3.58 0.91 5.07
C GLU A 140 3.89 2.39 5.34
N VAL A 141 4.68 2.64 6.37
CA VAL A 141 5.12 3.98 6.76
C VAL A 141 6.63 4.04 6.61
N ILE A 142 7.10 5.00 5.82
CA ILE A 142 8.52 5.18 5.50
C ILE A 142 8.97 6.53 6.03
N ASP A 143 10.03 6.51 6.85
CA ASP A 143 10.72 7.68 7.38
C ASP A 143 12.21 7.63 7.02
N GLY A 144 12.54 8.16 5.84
CA GLY A 144 13.91 8.15 5.32
C GLY A 144 14.34 6.73 4.92
N LEU A 145 15.18 6.12 5.74
CA LEU A 145 15.67 4.75 5.55
C LEU A 145 14.97 3.73 6.46
N GLU A 146 14.19 4.21 7.43
CA GLU A 146 13.42 3.36 8.33
C GLU A 146 12.04 3.16 7.73
N ASP A 147 11.55 1.92 7.75
CA ASP A 147 10.19 1.58 7.35
C ASP A 147 9.52 0.66 8.38
N GLY A 148 8.21 0.80 8.52
CA GLY A 148 7.39 -0.05 9.37
C GLY A 148 6.13 -0.45 8.63
N THR A 149 5.68 -1.69 8.83
CA THR A 149 4.50 -2.22 8.15
C THR A 149 3.57 -2.97 9.09
N VAL A 150 2.27 -2.91 8.79
CA VAL A 150 1.25 -3.75 9.43
C VAL A 150 0.20 -4.17 8.40
N VAL A 151 -0.36 -5.37 8.56
CA VAL A 151 -1.42 -5.89 7.68
C VAL A 151 -2.73 -6.03 8.45
N VAL A 152 -3.79 -5.41 7.94
CA VAL A 152 -5.15 -5.45 8.48
C VAL A 152 -6.07 -6.19 7.52
N SER A 153 -6.89 -7.09 8.05
CA SER A 153 -7.91 -7.81 7.28
C SER A 153 -9.26 -7.08 7.36
N LEU A 154 -9.91 -6.87 6.23
CA LEU A 154 -11.27 -6.34 6.13
C LEU A 154 -12.23 -7.46 5.74
N ASP A 155 -13.11 -7.81 6.66
CA ASP A 155 -14.17 -8.79 6.48
C ASP A 155 -15.52 -8.11 6.30
N LEU A 156 -16.41 -8.77 5.56
CA LEU A 156 -17.77 -8.30 5.35
C LEU A 156 -18.76 -9.18 6.12
N GLU A 157 -19.66 -8.55 6.87
CA GLU A 157 -20.80 -9.23 7.47
C GLU A 157 -21.70 -9.78 6.35
N GLY A 158 -21.90 -11.09 6.35
CA GLY A 158 -23.00 -11.69 5.59
C GLY A 158 -24.32 -11.25 6.21
N THR A 159 -25.25 -10.76 5.41
CA THR A 159 -26.64 -10.61 5.85
C THR A 159 -27.13 -12.01 6.21
N LYS A 160 -27.21 -12.35 7.50
CA LYS A 160 -27.98 -13.50 7.94
C LYS A 160 -29.40 -13.24 7.46
N GLY A 161 -29.79 -13.84 6.34
CA GLY A 161 -31.17 -13.87 5.89
C GLY A 161 -31.98 -14.42 7.04
N GLY A 162 -32.69 -13.53 7.73
CA GLY A 162 -33.49 -13.89 8.88
C GLY A 162 -34.64 -14.75 8.40
N ILE A 163 -34.48 -16.08 8.46
CA ILE A 163 -35.64 -16.94 8.63
C ILE A 163 -36.11 -16.67 10.05
N THR A 164 -36.94 -15.64 10.23
CA THR A 164 -37.76 -15.50 11.42
C THR A 164 -38.61 -16.76 11.50
N ARG A 165 -38.25 -17.69 12.38
CA ARG A 165 -39.20 -18.73 12.82
C ARG A 165 -40.36 -18.00 13.47
N VAL A 166 -41.42 -17.76 12.69
CA VAL A 166 -42.71 -17.36 13.24
C VAL A 166 -43.11 -18.50 14.16
N LYS A 167 -43.09 -18.25 15.48
CA LYS A 167 -43.70 -19.17 16.43
C LYS A 167 -45.20 -19.00 16.27
N ILE A 168 -45.78 -19.71 15.31
CA ILE A 168 -47.23 -19.88 15.24
C ILE A 168 -47.61 -20.52 16.58
N LYS A 169 -48.42 -19.83 17.38
CA LYS A 169 -49.05 -20.44 18.55
C LYS A 169 -49.86 -21.63 18.01
N GLY A 170 -49.29 -22.82 18.11
CA GLY A 170 -49.92 -24.09 17.77
C GLY A 170 -50.49 -24.19 16.36
N ALA A 171 -49.64 -24.26 15.33
CA ALA A 171 -49.86 -25.08 14.12
C ALA A 171 -48.77 -24.77 13.07
N PHE A 172 -48.16 -25.81 12.51
CA PHE A 172 -47.28 -25.66 11.35
C PHE A 172 -48.12 -25.36 10.11
N SER A 173 -47.76 -24.31 9.36
CA SER A 173 -48.09 -24.23 7.94
C SER A 173 -46.89 -23.64 7.21
N VAL A 174 -46.37 -24.38 6.23
CA VAL A 174 -45.30 -23.97 5.33
C VAL A 174 -45.97 -23.29 4.14
N ILE A 175 -45.74 -21.99 3.96
CA ILE A 175 -46.07 -21.30 2.71
C ILE A 175 -44.77 -20.73 2.18
N GLY A 176 -44.28 -21.34 1.10
CA GLY A 176 -43.14 -20.86 0.33
C GLY A 176 -43.59 -19.79 -0.66
N LEU A 177 -42.72 -18.81 -0.88
CA LEU A 177 -42.64 -18.02 -2.10
C LEU A 177 -41.29 -18.31 -2.74
#